data_AF-A0A4D8QLF4-F1
#
_entry.id   AF-A0A4D8QLF4-F1
#
_cell.length_a   1.000
_cell.length_b   1.000
_cell.length_c   1.000
_cell.angle_alpha   90.00
_cell.angle_beta   90.00
_cell.angle_gamma   90.00
#
_symmetry.space_group_name_H-M   'P 1'
#
loop_
_entity.id
_entity.type
_entity.pdbx_description
1 polymer ?
#
loop_
_entity_poly.entity_id
_entity_poly.type
_entity_poly.pdbx_seq_one_letter_code
_entity_poly.pdbx_strand_id
1 'polypeptide(L)'
;MGLCLDNGHHVLFDVLGHREMDTTIGYMMSDLDFAAQARRVRHEAEMVRKRRIIGNADTLGGPAAKEIVRLRNTVAKQAFGDPMDLDKPGSADVAARVAEFAEIMSNEEIDTILPHATVVRSGIYCVANEAQPGLCSKSTVRDVSRCSPYCHHRLEEAAAIDDRRRSVRYILEKMDERKMPSLQRTFYQRQLLDQFAATPKLFEEFSNDRRLHPALANITPGRIALLPDDLRTTLKALLGEVS
;
A
#
# COMPACT_ATOMS: atom_id res chain seq x y z
N MET A 1 -4.35 20.17 14.95
CA MET A 1 -3.38 19.06 15.08
C MET A 1 -3.63 18.39 16.42
N GLY A 2 -4.21 17.17 16.46
CA GLY A 2 -4.33 16.45 17.75
C GLY A 2 -5.51 15.48 17.96
N LEU A 3 -6.38 15.20 16.98
CA LEU A 3 -7.51 14.26 17.19
C LEU A 3 -7.46 12.96 16.37
N CYS A 4 -6.42 12.75 15.56
CA CYS A 4 -6.28 11.55 14.72
C CYS A 4 -5.05 10.69 15.05
N LEU A 5 -4.43 10.89 16.21
CA LEU A 5 -3.35 10.04 16.72
C LEU A 5 -3.80 9.56 18.10
N ASP A 6 -4.00 8.24 18.25
CA ASP A 6 -4.38 7.48 19.45
C ASP A 6 -5.09 8.22 20.61
N ASN A 7 -6.30 7.76 20.96
CA ASN A 7 -7.16 8.28 22.05
C ASN A 7 -7.94 9.58 21.80
N GLY A 8 -8.08 10.04 20.56
CA GLY A 8 -8.87 11.25 20.22
C GLY A 8 -10.36 11.24 20.65
N HIS A 9 -10.94 10.05 20.89
CA HIS A 9 -12.31 9.92 21.40
C HIS A 9 -12.45 10.38 22.86
N HIS A 10 -11.42 10.21 23.71
CA HIS A 10 -11.45 10.69 25.09
C HIS A 10 -11.47 12.22 25.17
N VAL A 11 -10.76 12.90 24.27
CA VAL A 11 -10.78 14.38 24.18
C VAL A 11 -12.16 14.89 23.76
N LEU A 12 -12.84 14.18 22.87
CA LEU A 12 -14.22 14.51 22.48
C LEU A 12 -15.20 14.34 23.66
N PHE A 13 -15.03 13.30 24.48
CA PHE A 13 -15.83 13.10 25.68
C PHE A 13 -15.57 14.17 26.76
N ASP A 14 -14.32 14.58 26.93
CA ASP A 14 -13.94 15.62 27.91
C ASP A 14 -14.43 17.02 27.49
N VAL A 15 -14.42 17.33 26.19
CA VAL A 15 -14.88 18.64 25.66
C VAL A 15 -16.41 18.73 25.60
N LEU A 16 -17.09 17.63 25.25
CA LEU A 16 -18.55 17.61 25.08
C LEU A 16 -19.30 17.15 26.35
N GLY A 17 -18.59 16.67 27.37
CA GLY A 17 -19.18 16.29 28.66
C GLY A 17 -20.07 15.04 28.61
N HIS A 18 -20.04 14.29 27.52
CA HIS A 18 -20.85 13.10 27.30
C HIS A 18 -19.99 11.84 27.45
N ARG A 19 -20.49 10.85 28.19
CA ARG A 19 -19.84 9.54 28.37
C ARG A 19 -20.31 8.49 27.36
N GLU A 20 -21.37 8.80 26.62
CA GLU A 20 -21.97 7.91 25.62
C GLU A 20 -21.61 8.38 24.21
N MET A 21 -21.06 7.46 23.41
CA MET A 21 -20.57 7.74 22.07
C MET A 21 -21.71 8.12 21.11
N ASP A 22 -22.88 7.51 21.26
CA ASP A 22 -24.04 7.78 20.40
C ASP A 22 -24.61 9.18 20.62
N THR A 23 -24.65 9.67 21.86
CA THR A 23 -25.06 11.06 22.17
C THR A 23 -24.05 12.07 21.62
N THR A 24 -22.76 11.77 21.78
CA THR A 24 -21.67 12.61 21.28
C THR A 24 -21.71 12.73 19.75
N ILE A 25 -21.87 11.60 19.06
CA ILE A 25 -22.02 11.55 17.60
C ILE A 25 -23.32 12.25 17.16
N GLY A 26 -24.43 12.05 17.89
CA GLY A 26 -25.70 12.71 17.63
C GLY A 26 -25.61 14.23 17.68
N TYR A 27 -24.94 14.78 18.70
CA TYR A 27 -24.70 16.22 18.82
C TYR A 27 -23.77 16.74 17.71
N MET A 28 -22.66 16.03 17.46
CA MET A 28 -21.71 16.37 16.38
C MET A 28 -22.38 16.37 14.99
N MET A 29 -23.41 15.54 14.79
CA MET A 29 -24.18 15.49 13.55
C MET A 29 -25.33 16.51 13.49
N SER A 30 -25.79 17.01 14.64
CA SER A 30 -26.88 17.99 14.74
C SER A 30 -26.43 19.44 14.51
N ASP A 31 -25.16 19.74 14.75
CA ASP A 31 -24.56 21.05 14.52
C ASP A 31 -23.93 21.10 13.10
N LEU A 32 -24.53 21.90 12.22
CA LEU A 32 -24.09 22.04 10.83
C LEU A 32 -22.70 22.69 10.71
N ASP A 33 -22.35 23.58 11.64
CA ASP A 33 -21.04 24.24 11.65
C ASP A 33 -19.96 23.27 12.11
N PHE A 34 -20.25 22.46 13.12
CA PHE A 34 -19.36 21.38 13.54
C PHE A 34 -19.16 20.35 12.43
N ALA A 35 -20.24 19.92 11.76
CA ALA A 35 -20.16 18.99 10.64
C ALA A 35 -19.34 19.57 9.46
N ALA A 36 -19.46 20.87 9.19
CA ALA A 36 -18.64 21.55 8.19
C ALA A 36 -17.15 21.58 8.59
N GLN A 37 -16.85 21.92 9.84
CA GLN A 37 -15.47 21.90 10.36
C GLN A 37 -14.87 20.48 10.33
N ALA A 38 -15.62 19.46 10.73
CA ALA A 38 -15.19 18.07 10.69
C ALA A 38 -14.87 17.61 9.24
N ARG A 39 -15.72 17.98 8.27
CA ARG A 39 -15.47 17.70 6.84
C ARG A 39 -14.20 18.40 6.35
N ARG A 40 -13.99 19.65 6.73
CA ARG A 40 -12.78 20.41 6.37
C ARG A 40 -11.52 19.75 6.94
N VAL A 41 -11.51 19.42 8.23
CA VAL A 41 -10.37 18.75 8.88
C VAL A 41 -10.09 17.40 8.24
N ARG A 42 -11.13 16.62 7.92
CA ARG A 42 -10.98 15.34 7.20
C ARG A 42 -10.31 15.53 5.84
N HIS A 43 -10.76 16.52 5.07
CA HIS A 43 -10.20 16.84 3.76
C HIS A 43 -8.74 17.29 3.86
N GLU A 44 -8.41 18.19 4.80
CA GLU A 44 -7.04 18.63 5.03
C GLU A 44 -6.11 17.46 5.44
N ALA A 45 -6.59 16.58 6.33
CA ALA A 45 -5.84 15.39 6.72
C ALA A 45 -5.64 14.39 5.56
N GLU A 46 -6.64 14.27 4.67
CA GLU A 46 -6.52 13.48 3.46
C GLU A 46 -5.48 14.06 2.50
N MET A 47 -5.46 15.38 2.28
CA MET A 47 -4.47 16.04 1.43
C MET A 47 -3.05 15.89 1.96
N VAL A 48 -2.84 16.09 3.27
CA VAL A 48 -1.53 15.87 3.90
C VAL A 48 -1.06 14.43 3.69
N ARG A 49 -1.96 13.45 3.83
CA ARG A 49 -1.65 12.04 3.59
C ARG A 49 -1.29 11.78 2.13
N LYS A 50 -2.11 12.24 1.18
CA LYS A 50 -1.87 12.04 -0.25
C LYS A 50 -0.53 12.66 -0.67
N ARG A 51 -0.26 13.90 -0.22
CA ARG A 51 1.02 14.58 -0.44
C ARG A 51 2.20 13.76 0.06
N ARG A 52 2.13 13.23 1.28
CA ARG A 52 3.18 12.35 1.84
C ARG A 52 3.36 11.07 1.02
N ILE A 53 2.28 10.44 0.57
CA ILE A 53 2.33 9.24 -0.27
C ILE A 53 3.03 9.56 -1.61
N ILE A 54 2.64 10.63 -2.27
CA ILE A 54 3.21 11.05 -3.57
C ILE A 54 4.69 11.40 -3.43
N GLY A 55 5.06 12.15 -2.39
CA GLY A 55 6.47 12.51 -2.13
C GLY A 55 7.37 11.29 -1.89
N ASN A 56 6.81 10.20 -1.35
CA ASN A 56 7.53 8.96 -1.10
C ASN A 56 7.27 7.87 -2.16
N ALA A 57 6.73 8.21 -3.34
CA ALA A 57 6.24 7.22 -4.30
C ALA A 57 7.28 6.17 -4.73
N ASP A 58 8.56 6.52 -4.75
CA ASP A 58 9.65 5.61 -5.15
C ASP A 58 9.87 4.45 -4.16
N THR A 59 9.48 4.67 -2.90
CA THR A 59 9.57 3.68 -1.80
C THR A 59 8.29 2.88 -1.59
N LEU A 60 7.23 3.19 -2.33
CA LEU A 60 5.95 2.50 -2.20
C LEU A 60 5.98 1.10 -2.81
N GLY A 61 5.13 0.25 -2.27
CA GLY A 61 4.85 -1.10 -2.73
C GLY A 61 3.38 -1.23 -3.15
N GLY A 62 3.00 -2.45 -3.52
CA GLY A 62 1.68 -2.74 -4.05
C GLY A 62 1.59 -2.51 -5.57
N PRO A 63 0.64 -3.19 -6.25
CA PRO A 63 0.45 -3.03 -7.69
C PRO A 63 0.19 -1.58 -8.15
N ALA A 64 -0.43 -0.75 -7.32
CA ALA A 64 -0.75 0.64 -7.67
C ALA A 64 0.47 1.57 -7.70
N ALA A 65 1.59 1.22 -7.04
CA ALA A 65 2.73 2.12 -6.86
C ALA A 65 3.34 2.59 -8.19
N LYS A 66 3.43 1.69 -9.19
CA LYS A 66 3.98 2.02 -10.52
C LYS A 66 3.21 3.16 -11.20
N GLU A 67 1.88 3.15 -11.09
CA GLU A 67 1.04 4.19 -11.70
C GLU A 67 1.17 5.52 -10.98
N ILE A 68 1.26 5.51 -9.63
CA ILE A 68 1.48 6.73 -8.85
C ILE A 68 2.80 7.41 -9.21
N VAL A 69 3.88 6.63 -9.35
CA VAL A 69 5.18 7.16 -9.81
C VAL A 69 5.07 7.76 -11.20
N ARG A 70 4.39 7.06 -12.13
CA ARG A 70 4.20 7.54 -13.52
C ARG A 70 3.43 8.87 -13.56
N LEU A 71 2.31 8.95 -12.83
CA LEU A 71 1.47 10.15 -12.80
C LEU A 71 2.20 11.32 -12.14
N ARG A 72 2.84 11.11 -10.99
CA ARG A 72 3.68 12.12 -10.33
C ARG A 72 4.71 12.69 -11.28
N ASN A 73 5.45 11.81 -11.96
CA ASN A 73 6.50 12.20 -12.91
C ASN A 73 5.94 12.99 -14.09
N THR A 74 4.72 12.66 -14.54
CA THR A 74 4.03 13.37 -15.62
C THR A 74 3.64 14.79 -15.19
N VAL A 75 3.01 14.92 -14.02
CA VAL A 75 2.58 16.23 -13.49
C VAL A 75 3.79 17.11 -13.17
N ALA A 76 4.84 16.55 -12.55
CA ALA A 76 6.08 17.29 -12.27
C ALA A 76 6.72 17.84 -13.55
N LYS A 77 6.76 17.06 -14.65
CA LYS A 77 7.27 17.53 -15.94
C LYS A 77 6.45 18.71 -16.49
N GLN A 78 5.13 18.69 -16.32
CA GLN A 78 4.26 19.78 -16.75
C GLN A 78 4.46 21.06 -15.91
N ALA A 79 4.68 20.91 -14.60
CA ALA A 79 4.86 22.03 -13.69
C ALA A 79 6.22 22.73 -13.84
N PHE A 80 7.31 21.99 -14.06
CA PHE A 80 8.67 22.55 -14.07
C PHE A 80 9.29 22.74 -15.46
N GLY A 81 8.64 22.30 -16.54
CA GLY A 81 9.07 22.55 -17.94
C GLY A 81 10.36 21.87 -18.40
N ASP A 82 11.17 21.36 -17.47
CA ASP A 82 12.38 20.59 -17.73
C ASP A 82 12.05 19.10 -17.54
N PRO A 83 12.50 18.16 -18.41
CA PRO A 83 12.45 16.77 -18.06
C PRO A 83 13.37 16.60 -16.86
N MET A 84 12.81 16.61 -15.65
CA MET A 84 13.47 15.92 -14.55
C MET A 84 13.87 14.58 -15.15
N ASP A 85 15.17 14.29 -15.15
CA ASP A 85 15.78 13.08 -15.69
C ASP A 85 15.42 11.92 -14.72
N LEU A 86 14.11 11.74 -14.54
CA LEU A 86 13.40 10.78 -13.69
C LEU A 86 13.63 9.35 -14.18
N ASP A 87 14.26 9.21 -15.35
CA ASP A 87 14.74 7.97 -15.92
C ASP A 87 16.01 7.47 -15.20
N LYS A 88 16.61 8.29 -14.32
CA LYS A 88 17.61 7.86 -13.30
C LYS A 88 17.02 7.96 -11.88
N PRO A 89 16.12 7.05 -11.50
CA PRO A 89 15.63 6.98 -10.12
C PRO A 89 16.80 6.76 -9.15
N GLY A 90 16.90 7.60 -8.12
CA GLY A 90 17.83 7.41 -7.00
C GLY A 90 19.04 8.35 -6.93
N SER A 91 19.19 9.34 -7.81
CA SER A 91 20.14 10.42 -7.53
C SER A 91 19.60 11.33 -6.41
N ALA A 92 20.49 11.82 -5.54
CA ALA A 92 20.12 12.71 -4.45
C ALA A 92 19.39 13.96 -4.97
N ASP A 93 19.78 14.46 -6.14
CA ASP A 93 19.18 15.63 -6.79
C ASP A 93 17.73 15.37 -7.24
N VAL A 94 17.44 14.17 -7.77
CA VAL A 94 16.08 13.80 -8.16
C VAL A 94 15.19 13.64 -6.93
N ALA A 95 15.68 13.00 -5.87
CA ALA A 95 14.94 12.85 -4.62
C ALA A 95 14.61 14.21 -3.98
N ALA A 96 15.58 15.14 -3.96
CA ALA A 96 15.37 16.50 -3.45
C ALA A 96 14.31 17.27 -4.26
N ARG A 97 14.37 17.21 -5.60
CA ARG A 97 13.38 17.86 -6.47
C ARG A 97 11.99 17.24 -6.37
N VAL A 98 11.89 15.92 -6.19
CA VAL A 98 10.60 15.24 -5.93
C VAL A 98 10.01 15.70 -4.59
N ALA A 99 10.84 15.83 -3.56
CA ALA A 99 10.39 16.33 -2.25
C ALA A 99 9.92 17.79 -2.34
N GLU A 100 10.68 18.65 -3.04
CA GLU A 100 10.29 20.03 -3.30
C GLU A 100 8.96 20.12 -4.05
N PHE A 101 8.79 19.34 -5.12
CA PHE A 101 7.53 19.25 -5.86
C PHE A 101 6.37 18.85 -4.94
N ALA A 102 6.55 17.82 -4.11
CA ALA A 102 5.50 17.36 -3.20
C ALA A 102 5.07 18.45 -2.21
N GLU A 103 5.99 19.28 -1.72
CA GLU A 103 5.68 20.39 -0.80
C GLU A 103 4.87 21.52 -1.47
N ILE A 104 5.18 21.85 -2.73
CA ILE A 104 4.53 22.98 -3.43
C ILE A 104 3.32 22.60 -4.28
N MET A 105 3.05 21.29 -4.43
CA MET A 105 1.93 20.75 -5.21
C MET A 105 0.57 21.34 -4.79
N SER A 106 -0.23 21.73 -5.78
CA SER A 106 -1.61 22.15 -5.61
C SER A 106 -2.52 20.97 -5.22
N ASN A 107 -3.69 21.26 -4.65
CA ASN A 107 -4.68 20.21 -4.36
C ASN A 107 -5.19 19.53 -5.66
N GLU A 108 -5.29 20.27 -6.77
CA GLU A 108 -5.68 19.67 -8.06
C GLU A 108 -4.62 18.70 -8.59
N GLU A 109 -3.35 19.02 -8.43
CA GLU A 109 -2.23 18.14 -8.80
C GLU A 109 -2.21 16.88 -7.93
N ILE A 110 -2.43 17.03 -6.62
CA ILE A 110 -2.57 15.92 -5.68
C ILE A 110 -3.70 14.98 -6.11
N ASP A 111 -4.89 15.52 -6.42
CA ASP A 111 -6.05 14.72 -6.82
C ASP A 111 -5.89 14.11 -8.21
N THR A 112 -5.10 14.73 -9.10
CA THR A 112 -4.75 14.15 -10.40
C THR A 112 -3.87 12.91 -10.24
N ILE A 113 -2.89 12.95 -9.33
CA ILE A 113 -1.95 11.83 -9.12
C ILE A 113 -2.58 10.73 -8.26
N LEU A 114 -3.28 11.11 -7.19
CA LEU A 114 -3.87 10.18 -6.23
C LEU A 114 -5.29 10.64 -5.85
N PRO A 115 -6.30 10.35 -6.70
CA PRO A 115 -7.67 10.80 -6.46
C PRO A 115 -8.28 10.26 -5.17
N HIS A 116 -7.92 9.03 -4.79
CA HIS A 116 -8.41 8.37 -3.58
C HIS A 116 -7.29 7.63 -2.85
N ALA A 117 -7.32 7.66 -1.52
CA ALA A 117 -6.38 6.94 -0.67
C ALA A 117 -7.07 6.45 0.61
N THR A 118 -7.97 5.49 0.46
CA THR A 118 -8.73 4.93 1.59
C THR A 118 -7.86 3.96 2.37
N VAL A 119 -7.70 4.19 3.68
CA VAL A 119 -6.95 3.30 4.57
C VAL A 119 -7.68 1.95 4.64
N VAL A 120 -6.97 0.88 4.31
CA VAL A 120 -7.43 -0.51 4.48
C VAL A 120 -6.93 -1.05 5.82
N ARG A 121 -5.63 -0.82 6.09
CA ARG A 121 -4.94 -1.15 7.33
C ARG A 121 -3.72 -0.22 7.47
N SER A 122 -3.03 -0.25 8.61
CA SER A 122 -1.84 0.59 8.81
C SER A 122 -0.85 0.43 7.65
N GLY A 123 -0.45 1.57 7.05
CA GLY A 123 0.46 1.64 5.92
C GLY A 123 -0.07 1.10 4.58
N ILE A 124 -1.36 0.74 4.46
CA ILE A 124 -1.91 0.12 3.25
C ILE A 124 -3.21 0.79 2.84
N TYR A 125 -3.27 1.17 1.56
CA TYR A 125 -4.34 1.99 1.00
C TYR A 125 -4.97 1.33 -0.22
N CYS A 126 -6.25 1.65 -0.42
CA CYS A 126 -6.99 1.42 -1.65
C CYS A 126 -7.07 2.73 -2.44
N VAL A 127 -6.63 2.70 -3.69
CA VAL A 127 -6.63 3.89 -4.58
C VAL A 127 -7.84 3.98 -5.50
N ALA A 128 -8.75 3.02 -5.41
CA ALA A 128 -9.90 2.92 -6.31
C ALA A 128 -11.01 3.91 -5.94
N ASN A 129 -11.68 4.47 -6.95
CA ASN A 129 -12.89 5.28 -6.80
C ASN A 129 -14.14 4.43 -6.56
N GLU A 130 -15.25 4.97 -6.05
CA GLU A 130 -16.44 4.16 -5.68
C GLU A 130 -17.02 3.28 -6.81
N ALA A 131 -16.84 3.69 -8.07
CA ALA A 131 -17.31 2.95 -9.24
C ALA A 131 -16.40 1.77 -9.65
N GLN A 132 -15.14 1.75 -9.19
CA GLN A 132 -14.17 0.73 -9.55
C GLN A 132 -14.27 -0.50 -8.63
N PRO A 133 -14.64 -1.68 -9.16
CA PRO A 133 -14.61 -2.91 -8.38
C PRO A 133 -13.17 -3.33 -8.10
N GLY A 134 -12.93 -3.86 -6.90
CA GLY A 134 -11.68 -4.52 -6.54
C GLY A 134 -11.89 -6.01 -6.32
N LEU A 135 -10.80 -6.76 -6.11
CA LEU A 135 -10.88 -8.20 -5.79
C LEU A 135 -11.63 -8.50 -4.48
N CYS A 136 -11.80 -7.49 -3.64
CA CYS A 136 -12.55 -7.56 -2.39
C CYS A 136 -14.03 -7.19 -2.54
N SER A 137 -14.46 -6.82 -3.75
CA SER A 137 -15.83 -6.39 -4.02
C SER A 137 -16.61 -7.49 -4.73
N LYS A 138 -17.84 -7.74 -4.29
CA LYS A 138 -18.83 -8.52 -5.08
C LYS A 138 -19.65 -7.63 -6.03
N SER A 139 -19.61 -6.31 -5.82
CA SER A 139 -20.30 -5.26 -6.59
C SER A 139 -19.55 -3.92 -6.38
N THR A 140 -20.23 -2.77 -6.25
CA THR A 140 -19.61 -1.48 -5.84
C THR A 140 -19.27 -1.44 -4.35
N VAL A 141 -19.91 -2.29 -3.53
CA VAL A 141 -19.62 -2.40 -2.09
C VAL A 141 -18.31 -3.17 -1.88
N ARG A 142 -17.38 -2.52 -1.18
CA ARG A 142 -16.05 -3.05 -0.85
C ARG A 142 -16.04 -3.68 0.53
N ASP A 143 -15.55 -4.91 0.60
CA ASP A 143 -15.20 -5.54 1.88
C ASP A 143 -13.68 -5.44 2.09
N VAL A 144 -13.22 -4.31 2.64
CA VAL A 144 -11.78 -4.06 2.83
C VAL A 144 -11.08 -5.11 3.70
N SER A 145 -11.82 -5.85 4.53
CA SER A 145 -11.29 -6.97 5.31
C SER A 145 -10.77 -8.12 4.43
N ARG A 146 -11.27 -8.21 3.19
CA ARG A 146 -10.85 -9.18 2.17
C ARG A 146 -9.86 -8.60 1.17
N CYS A 147 -9.19 -7.51 1.50
CA CYS A 147 -8.21 -6.89 0.60
C CYS A 147 -7.08 -7.86 0.25
N SER A 148 -7.07 -8.29 -1.01
CA SER A 148 -6.08 -9.21 -1.57
C SER A 148 -4.74 -8.50 -1.82
N PRO A 149 -3.58 -9.14 -1.57
CA PRO A 149 -2.27 -8.60 -1.97
C PRO A 149 -2.13 -8.45 -3.49
N TYR A 150 -2.94 -9.19 -4.25
CA TYR A 150 -2.97 -9.18 -5.72
C TYR A 150 -3.84 -8.06 -6.31
N CYS A 151 -4.53 -7.27 -5.49
CA CYS A 151 -5.46 -6.26 -6.00
C CYS A 151 -4.68 -5.12 -6.66
N HIS A 152 -4.97 -4.84 -7.94
CA HIS A 152 -4.39 -3.72 -8.70
C HIS A 152 -4.51 -2.35 -8.00
N HIS A 153 -5.54 -2.16 -7.18
CA HIS A 153 -5.83 -0.92 -6.44
C HIS A 153 -5.08 -0.78 -5.12
N ARG A 154 -4.21 -1.72 -4.78
CA ARG A 154 -3.54 -1.77 -3.49
C ARG A 154 -2.21 -1.02 -3.54
N LEU A 155 -2.02 -0.14 -2.58
CA LEU A 155 -0.80 0.64 -2.35
C LEU A 155 -0.27 0.38 -0.94
N GLU A 156 1.04 0.26 -0.78
CA GLU A 156 1.68 -0.01 0.50
C GLU A 156 2.84 0.95 0.77
N GLU A 157 2.97 1.43 2.00
CA GLU A 157 4.09 2.26 2.44
C GLU A 157 5.34 1.44 2.76
N ALA A 158 6.49 2.12 2.81
CA ALA A 158 7.78 1.51 3.15
C ALA A 158 7.76 0.70 4.46
N ALA A 159 7.10 1.22 5.51
CA ALA A 159 6.98 0.49 6.77
C ALA A 159 6.22 -0.85 6.62
N ALA A 160 5.18 -0.88 5.78
CA ALA A 160 4.46 -2.11 5.48
C ALA A 160 5.34 -3.08 4.68
N ILE A 161 6.20 -2.58 3.79
CA ILE A 161 7.20 -3.40 3.09
C ILE A 161 8.22 -3.99 4.07
N ASP A 162 8.67 -3.23 5.07
CA ASP A 162 9.59 -3.72 6.09
C ASP A 162 8.97 -4.84 6.94
N ASP A 163 7.67 -4.73 7.27
CA ASP A 163 6.91 -5.80 7.94
C ASP A 163 6.84 -7.07 7.08
N ARG A 164 6.64 -6.91 5.77
CA ARG A 164 6.67 -8.04 4.83
C ARG A 164 8.05 -8.66 4.74
N ARG A 165 9.10 -7.85 4.68
CA ARG A 165 10.49 -8.33 4.68
C ARG A 165 10.79 -9.16 5.93
N ARG A 166 10.35 -8.70 7.10
CA ARG A 166 10.43 -9.48 8.35
C ARG A 166 9.65 -10.79 8.25
N SER A 167 8.46 -10.74 7.67
CA SER A 167 7.61 -11.93 7.47
C SER A 167 8.27 -12.94 6.52
N VAL A 168 8.88 -12.49 5.42
CA VAL A 168 9.63 -13.36 4.49
C VAL A 168 10.78 -14.06 5.21
N ARG A 169 11.61 -13.32 5.96
CA ARG A 169 12.70 -13.92 6.75
C ARG A 169 12.18 -14.98 7.70
N TYR A 170 11.15 -14.66 8.46
CA TYR A 170 10.52 -15.59 9.40
C TYR A 170 10.01 -16.85 8.69
N ILE A 171 9.32 -16.70 7.56
CA ILE A 171 8.80 -17.84 6.79
C ILE A 171 9.95 -18.73 6.30
N LEU A 172 11.01 -18.14 5.74
CA LEU A 172 12.18 -18.88 5.27
C LEU A 172 12.89 -19.62 6.42
N GLU A 173 13.03 -18.99 7.59
CA GLU A 173 13.56 -19.64 8.79
C GLU A 173 12.71 -20.82 9.23
N LYS A 174 11.38 -20.67 9.24
CA LYS A 174 10.46 -21.76 9.57
C LYS A 174 10.54 -22.91 8.58
N MET A 175 10.63 -22.61 7.29
CA MET A 175 10.68 -23.64 6.25
C MET A 175 12.03 -24.37 6.16
N ASP A 176 13.09 -23.81 6.75
CA ASP A 176 14.41 -24.45 6.86
C ASP A 176 14.47 -25.47 8.02
N GLU A 177 13.44 -25.54 8.87
CA GLU A 177 13.36 -26.53 9.94
C GLU A 177 13.27 -27.96 9.37
N ARG A 178 14.11 -28.88 9.88
CA ARG A 178 14.30 -30.25 9.32
C ARG A 178 13.04 -31.11 9.19
N LYS A 179 11.96 -30.78 9.90
CA LYS A 179 10.71 -31.56 9.92
C LYS A 179 9.50 -30.64 9.88
N MET A 180 9.16 -30.16 8.69
CA MET A 180 7.90 -29.45 8.45
C MET A 180 6.86 -30.39 7.78
N PRO A 181 5.66 -30.57 8.37
CA PRO A 181 4.56 -31.27 7.74
C PRO A 181 4.18 -30.65 6.38
N SER A 182 3.73 -31.47 5.42
CA SER A 182 3.40 -31.04 4.06
C SER A 182 2.37 -29.90 4.03
N LEU A 183 1.29 -30.01 4.81
CA LEU A 183 0.24 -28.97 4.90
C LEU A 183 0.79 -27.63 5.42
N GLN A 184 1.69 -27.66 6.41
CA GLN A 184 2.33 -26.45 6.92
C GLN A 184 3.28 -25.84 5.88
N ARG A 185 3.99 -26.68 5.14
CA ARG A 185 4.85 -26.23 4.04
C ARG A 185 4.03 -25.51 2.96
N THR A 186 2.92 -26.09 2.52
CA THR A 186 2.03 -25.47 1.54
C THR A 186 1.44 -24.16 2.04
N PHE A 187 1.10 -24.08 3.34
CA PHE A 187 0.64 -22.85 3.98
C PHE A 187 1.70 -21.75 3.91
N TYR A 188 2.94 -22.05 4.29
CA TYR A 188 4.03 -21.06 4.26
C TYR A 188 4.44 -20.68 2.83
N GLN A 189 4.45 -21.61 1.89
CA GLN A 189 4.64 -21.31 0.46
C GLN A 189 3.62 -20.30 -0.04
N ARG A 190 2.34 -20.48 0.31
CA ARG A 190 1.30 -19.53 -0.04
C ARG A 190 1.56 -18.16 0.58
N GLN A 191 1.89 -18.11 1.86
CA GLN A 191 2.19 -16.84 2.52
C GLN A 191 3.38 -16.14 1.88
N LEU A 192 4.41 -16.89 1.49
CA LEU A 192 5.61 -16.37 0.84
C LEU A 192 5.26 -15.73 -0.52
N LEU A 193 4.47 -16.42 -1.35
CA LEU A 193 3.94 -15.86 -2.60
C LEU A 193 3.09 -14.60 -2.38
N ASP A 194 2.24 -14.60 -1.35
CA ASP A 194 1.42 -13.43 -0.98
C ASP A 194 2.27 -12.23 -0.55
N GLN A 195 3.49 -12.45 -0.02
CA GLN A 195 4.45 -11.37 0.26
C GLN A 195 5.05 -10.80 -1.03
N PHE A 196 5.55 -11.67 -1.91
CA PHE A 196 6.21 -11.25 -3.15
C PHE A 196 5.25 -10.60 -4.14
N ALA A 197 4.02 -11.07 -4.24
CA ALA A 197 3.04 -10.51 -5.17
C ALA A 197 2.63 -9.08 -4.83
N ALA A 198 2.58 -8.74 -3.54
CA ALA A 198 2.33 -7.37 -3.11
C ALA A 198 3.56 -6.47 -3.31
N THR A 199 4.77 -7.02 -3.31
CA THR A 199 6.00 -6.23 -3.45
C THR A 199 7.04 -7.02 -4.25
N PRO A 200 7.01 -6.95 -5.59
CA PRO A 200 7.93 -7.72 -6.45
C PRO A 200 9.42 -7.45 -6.16
N LYS A 201 9.78 -6.22 -5.76
CA LYS A 201 11.15 -5.86 -5.34
C LYS A 201 11.67 -6.73 -4.18
N LEU A 202 10.81 -7.22 -3.30
CA LEU A 202 11.23 -8.15 -2.24
C LEU A 202 11.70 -9.49 -2.82
N PHE A 203 11.12 -9.95 -3.93
CA PHE A 203 11.58 -11.19 -4.55
C PHE A 203 13.04 -11.08 -5.01
N GLU A 204 13.39 -9.96 -5.64
CA GLU A 204 14.77 -9.66 -6.06
C GLU A 204 15.73 -9.63 -4.86
N GLU A 205 15.32 -8.99 -3.75
CA GLU A 205 16.11 -8.92 -2.51
C GLU A 205 16.43 -10.32 -1.95
N PHE A 206 15.48 -11.25 -1.98
CA PHE A 206 15.65 -12.61 -1.46
C PHE A 206 16.12 -13.62 -2.51
N SER A 207 16.30 -13.23 -3.76
CA SER A 207 16.64 -14.14 -4.87
C SER A 207 17.92 -14.95 -4.62
N ASN A 208 18.88 -14.37 -3.90
CA ASN A 208 20.15 -15.01 -3.55
C ASN A 208 20.12 -15.75 -2.20
N ASP A 209 19.00 -15.74 -1.48
CA ASP A 209 18.88 -16.50 -0.23
C ASP A 209 18.82 -18.00 -0.53
N ARG A 210 19.80 -18.75 -0.03
CA ARG A 210 19.90 -20.21 -0.22
C ARG A 210 18.65 -20.99 0.21
N ARG A 211 17.83 -20.42 1.11
CA ARG A 211 16.59 -21.04 1.61
C ARG A 211 15.41 -20.84 0.66
N LEU A 212 15.46 -19.85 -0.22
CA LEU A 212 14.32 -19.48 -1.06
C LEU A 212 13.95 -20.59 -2.06
N HIS A 213 14.94 -21.13 -2.78
CA HIS A 213 14.68 -22.17 -3.78
C HIS A 213 14.11 -23.47 -3.14
N PRO A 214 14.68 -24.02 -2.05
CA PRO A 214 14.05 -25.13 -1.31
C PRO A 214 12.66 -24.82 -0.74
N ALA A 215 12.41 -23.57 -0.35
CA ALA A 215 11.10 -23.15 0.14
C ALA A 215 10.05 -23.19 -0.98
N LEU A 216 10.39 -22.76 -2.19
CA LEU A 216 9.48 -22.73 -3.34
C LEU A 216 9.38 -24.05 -4.11
N ALA A 217 10.19 -25.05 -3.78
CA ALA A 217 10.15 -26.36 -4.44
C ALA A 217 8.78 -27.05 -4.32
N ASN A 218 8.34 -27.71 -5.40
CA ASN A 218 7.08 -28.46 -5.50
C ASN A 218 5.81 -27.62 -5.23
N ILE A 219 5.86 -26.31 -5.51
CA ILE A 219 4.68 -25.46 -5.39
C ILE A 219 3.64 -25.84 -6.46
N THR A 220 2.35 -25.81 -6.11
CA THR A 220 1.29 -26.21 -7.03
C THR A 220 1.16 -25.20 -8.19
N PRO A 221 1.17 -25.63 -9.47
CA PRO A 221 1.14 -24.72 -10.62
C PRO A 221 -0.06 -23.76 -10.65
N GLY A 222 -1.23 -24.21 -10.18
CA GLY A 222 -2.44 -23.37 -10.09
C GLY A 222 -2.28 -22.15 -9.17
N ARG A 223 -1.29 -22.14 -8.26
CA ARG A 223 -0.98 -20.98 -7.41
C ARG A 223 -0.11 -19.96 -8.12
N ILE A 224 0.84 -20.41 -8.93
CA ILE A 224 1.66 -19.55 -9.79
C ILE A 224 0.77 -18.80 -10.80
N ALA A 225 -0.29 -19.45 -11.29
CA ALA A 225 -1.20 -18.86 -12.27
C ALA A 225 -1.97 -17.60 -11.79
N LEU A 226 -2.07 -17.40 -10.48
CA LEU A 226 -2.76 -16.26 -9.86
C LEU A 226 -1.83 -15.08 -9.57
N LEU A 227 -0.53 -15.24 -9.79
CA LEU A 227 0.47 -14.20 -9.54
C LEU A 227 0.49 -13.18 -10.69
N PRO A 228 0.91 -11.92 -10.42
CA PRO A 228 1.19 -10.95 -11.47
C PRO A 228 2.18 -11.53 -12.50
N ASP A 229 2.02 -11.19 -13.78
CA ASP A 229 2.77 -11.80 -14.88
C ASP A 229 4.28 -11.61 -14.76
N ASP A 230 4.71 -10.44 -14.27
CA ASP A 230 6.09 -10.10 -13.97
C ASP A 230 6.69 -11.15 -13.01
N LEU A 231 6.04 -11.35 -11.86
CA LEU A 231 6.48 -12.27 -10.81
C LEU A 231 6.38 -13.73 -11.26
N ARG A 232 5.33 -14.07 -12.03
CA ARG A 232 5.14 -15.40 -12.60
C ARG A 232 6.31 -15.80 -13.49
N THR A 233 6.74 -14.87 -14.34
CA THR A 233 7.85 -15.09 -15.28
C THR A 233 9.16 -15.29 -14.52
N THR A 234 9.45 -14.44 -13.53
CA THR A 234 10.66 -14.55 -12.69
C THR A 234 10.68 -15.85 -11.88
N LEU A 235 9.54 -16.25 -11.30
CA LEU A 235 9.43 -17.50 -10.55
C LEU A 235 9.63 -18.73 -11.43
N LYS A 236 9.06 -18.76 -12.63
CA LYS A 236 9.26 -19.86 -13.59
C LYS A 236 10.73 -19.98 -13.98
N ALA A 237 11.40 -18.86 -14.25
CA ALA A 237 12.82 -18.83 -14.54
C ALA A 237 13.67 -19.38 -13.37
N LEU A 238 13.32 -19.01 -12.13
CA LEU A 238 14.03 -19.47 -10.93
C LEU A 238 13.80 -20.96 -10.62
N LEU A 239 12.60 -21.48 -10.89
CA LEU A 239 12.24 -22.88 -10.64
C LEU A 239 12.63 -23.84 -11.77
N GLY A 240 13.19 -23.33 -12.87
CA GLY A 240 13.60 -24.13 -14.02
C GLY A 240 12.44 -24.71 -14.84
N GLU A 241 11.21 -24.22 -14.65
CA GLU A 241 10.06 -24.55 -15.48
C GLU A 241 10.13 -23.70 -16.76
N VAL A 242 10.94 -24.15 -17.72
CA VAL A 242 10.94 -23.61 -19.09
C VAL A 242 9.63 -23.99 -19.76
N SER A 243 8.88 -22.94 -20.14
CA SER A 243 7.71 -22.84 -21.03
C SER A 243 7.04 -24.13 -21.50
#